data_AF-A0A6J7IVI6-F1
#
_entry.id   AF-A0A6J7IVI6-F1
#
_cell.length_a   1.000
_cell.length_b   1.000
_cell.length_c   1.000
_cell.angle_alpha   90.00
_cell.angle_beta   90.00
_cell.angle_gamma   90.00
#
_symmetry.space_group_name_H-M   'P 1'
#
loop_
_entity.id
_entity.type
_entity.pdbx_description
1 polymer ?
#
loop_
_entity_poly.entity_id
_entity_poly.type
_entity_poly.pdbx_seq_one_letter_code
_entity_poly.pdbx_strand_id
1 'polypeptide(L)'
;MDGRGAECTRRDPCSNWNAALRAARPGDVVNVLPGHHGSQKLRKADAKPVGSAPVLFRGAGTGSTRVGQLDVEVPETTFASLQVTSEVRVRRTASGTTLSMLQVNGIVDLEADRSALLDSRVAPPADRDAVQVRSGAADVAIRGNVIGPGPRTGANHVDCVQVSWASRLQITGNTLYRCATQSLHLKPDRGDVVDVLVQGNAIQGCVPRSDACNGYNAFDVRTAGHDIRDIRVIGNTVHGGVTFDDVPGLVLQRNLMNDHPGCLVGSTDNVFGRGGCDRPEANAVRSVRFVAPDADPPDLRAVPECACAGYGAR
;
A
#
# COMPACT_ATOMS: atom_id res chain seq x y z
N MET A 1 0.15 29.01 0.01
CA MET A 1 1.02 29.95 -0.73
C MET A 1 0.10 30.94 -1.44
N ASP A 2 0.19 32.22 -1.12
CA ASP A 2 -0.37 33.30 -1.93
C ASP A 2 0.77 34.07 -2.63
N GLY A 3 1.89 33.37 -2.89
CA GLY A 3 3.04 33.94 -3.58
C GLY A 3 2.61 34.43 -4.95
N ARG A 4 3.11 35.59 -5.37
CA ARG A 4 2.98 36.05 -6.77
C ARG A 4 4.35 36.12 -7.45
N GLY A 5 5.36 35.56 -6.79
CA GLY A 5 6.75 35.68 -7.17
C GLY A 5 7.14 34.86 -8.39
N ALA A 6 8.07 35.41 -9.16
CA ALA A 6 8.64 34.78 -10.33
C ALA A 6 9.98 34.10 -10.02
N GLU A 7 10.70 34.56 -9.00
CA GLU A 7 12.05 34.08 -8.69
C GLU A 7 12.07 32.81 -7.82
N CYS A 8 10.94 32.44 -7.23
CA CYS A 8 10.82 31.23 -6.42
C CYS A 8 11.78 31.18 -5.22
N THR A 9 12.05 32.34 -4.62
CA THR A 9 12.93 32.48 -3.45
C THR A 9 12.15 32.60 -2.16
N ARG A 10 12.84 32.64 -1.01
CA ARG A 10 12.20 32.90 0.29
C ARG A 10 11.54 34.29 0.34
N ARG A 11 12.12 35.29 -0.33
CA ARG A 11 11.60 36.68 -0.37
C ARG A 11 10.58 36.88 -1.49
N ASP A 12 10.62 36.03 -2.52
CA ASP A 12 9.71 36.05 -3.65
C ASP A 12 9.17 34.62 -3.94
N PRO A 13 8.27 34.10 -3.09
CA PRO A 13 7.81 32.72 -3.19
C PRO A 13 7.02 32.49 -4.49
N CYS A 14 7.20 31.31 -5.08
CA CYS A 14 6.51 30.92 -6.30
C CYS A 14 4.99 31.06 -6.18
N SER A 15 4.35 31.32 -7.32
CA SER A 15 2.89 31.39 -7.38
C SER A 15 2.15 30.06 -7.28
N ASN A 16 2.81 28.95 -7.63
CA ASN A 16 2.28 27.59 -7.47
C ASN A 16 3.39 26.55 -7.63
N TRP A 17 3.06 25.28 -7.42
CA TRP A 17 4.04 24.19 -7.48
C TRP A 17 4.56 23.92 -8.90
N ASN A 18 3.81 24.23 -9.96
CA ASN A 18 4.36 24.16 -11.33
C ASN A 18 5.42 25.23 -11.58
N ALA A 19 5.24 26.43 -11.04
CA ALA A 19 6.26 27.48 -11.12
C ALA A 19 7.53 27.04 -10.38
N ALA A 20 7.38 26.49 -9.16
CA ALA A 20 8.49 25.92 -8.40
C ALA A 20 9.17 24.77 -9.16
N LEU A 21 8.40 23.85 -9.71
CA LEU A 21 8.90 22.73 -10.51
C LEU A 21 9.67 23.22 -11.73
N ARG A 22 9.21 24.24 -12.45
CA ARG A 22 9.92 24.78 -13.63
C ARG A 22 11.23 25.46 -13.25
N ALA A 23 11.26 26.17 -12.13
CA ALA A 23 12.46 26.84 -11.63
C ALA A 23 13.50 25.84 -11.09
N ALA A 24 13.03 24.76 -10.46
CA ALA A 24 13.89 23.71 -9.91
C ALA A 24 14.63 22.93 -11.00
N ARG A 25 15.89 22.60 -10.75
CA ARG A 25 16.71 21.67 -11.51
C ARG A 25 16.57 20.26 -10.95
N PRO A 26 16.86 19.20 -11.73
CA PRO A 26 16.97 17.84 -11.19
C PRO A 26 17.86 17.79 -9.93
N GLY A 27 17.37 17.18 -8.86
CA GLY A 27 18.05 17.11 -7.55
C GLY A 27 17.76 18.28 -6.59
N ASP A 28 17.09 19.35 -7.04
CA ASP A 28 16.74 20.46 -6.16
C ASP A 28 15.66 20.09 -5.13
N VAL A 29 15.66 20.84 -4.03
CA VAL A 29 14.64 20.75 -2.98
C VAL A 29 13.74 21.98 -3.01
N VAL A 30 12.46 21.76 -3.27
CA VAL A 30 11.39 22.74 -3.12
C VAL A 30 10.84 22.63 -1.69
N ASN A 31 11.20 23.58 -0.83
CA ASN A 31 10.64 23.65 0.52
C ASN A 31 9.23 24.25 0.47
N VAL A 32 8.23 23.46 0.87
CA VAL A 32 6.83 23.88 0.92
C VAL A 32 6.53 24.43 2.31
N LEU A 33 6.30 25.74 2.36
CA LEU A 33 6.00 26.44 3.62
C LEU A 33 4.78 25.85 4.35
N PRO A 34 4.74 25.94 5.69
CA PRO A 34 3.55 25.60 6.47
C PRO A 34 2.29 26.31 5.98
N GLY A 35 1.14 25.69 6.22
CA GLY A 35 -0.17 26.23 5.88
C GLY A 35 -0.97 25.32 4.95
N HIS A 36 -2.08 25.87 4.48
CA HIS A 36 -2.95 25.20 3.53
C HIS A 36 -2.60 25.62 2.10
N HIS A 37 -2.49 24.62 1.23
CA HIS A 37 -2.32 24.77 -0.20
C HIS A 37 -3.50 24.03 -0.85
N GLY A 38 -4.17 24.68 -1.80
CA GLY A 38 -5.23 24.02 -2.56
C GLY A 38 -4.70 22.85 -3.39
N SER A 39 -5.56 22.28 -4.24
CA SER A 39 -5.16 21.20 -5.12
C SER A 39 -3.99 21.58 -6.04
N GLN A 40 -3.00 20.70 -6.11
CA GLN A 40 -1.81 20.84 -6.95
C GLN A 40 -1.86 19.80 -8.06
N LYS A 41 -1.77 20.28 -9.29
CA LYS A 41 -1.58 19.44 -10.48
C LYS A 41 -0.22 19.75 -11.07
N LEU A 42 0.75 18.86 -10.96
CA LEU A 42 2.08 19.03 -11.53
C LEU A 42 2.08 18.46 -12.94
N ARG A 43 2.09 19.35 -13.93
CA ARG A 43 2.10 18.98 -15.34
C ARG A 43 3.53 18.75 -15.79
N LYS A 44 3.69 17.97 -16.86
CA LYS A 44 4.98 17.74 -17.52
C LYS A 44 5.73 19.06 -17.71
N ALA A 45 7.00 19.06 -17.30
CA ALA A 45 7.96 20.11 -17.59
C ALA A 45 9.07 19.49 -18.45
N ASP A 46 9.29 20.00 -19.66
CA ASP A 46 10.18 19.38 -20.64
C ASP A 46 11.65 19.27 -20.18
N ALA A 47 12.04 20.08 -19.18
CA ALA A 47 13.39 20.10 -18.62
C ALA A 47 13.70 18.97 -17.60
N LYS A 48 12.83 17.96 -17.46
CA LYS A 48 12.99 16.86 -16.48
C LYS A 48 12.81 15.50 -17.15
N PRO A 49 13.84 14.99 -17.84
CA PRO A 49 13.77 13.69 -18.48
C PRO A 49 13.70 12.57 -17.42
N VAL A 50 13.09 11.46 -17.81
CA VAL A 50 13.10 10.21 -17.04
C VAL A 50 14.55 9.79 -16.78
N GLY A 51 14.86 9.32 -15.57
CA GLY A 51 16.20 8.95 -15.13
C GLY A 51 17.07 10.10 -14.63
N SER A 52 16.57 11.34 -14.63
CA SER A 52 17.24 12.46 -13.94
C SER A 52 17.09 12.38 -12.42
N ALA A 53 17.92 13.13 -11.67
CA ALA A 53 17.78 13.21 -10.23
C ALA A 53 16.42 13.83 -9.84
N PRO A 54 15.70 13.28 -8.85
CA PRO A 54 14.35 13.72 -8.58
C PRO A 54 14.31 15.12 -7.98
N VAL A 55 13.27 15.88 -8.30
CA VAL A 55 12.95 17.13 -7.57
C VAL A 55 12.16 16.78 -6.32
N LEU A 56 12.67 17.21 -5.16
CA LEU A 56 12.05 16.93 -3.87
C LEU A 56 11.15 18.09 -3.43
N PHE A 57 9.84 17.87 -3.34
CA PHE A 57 8.89 18.72 -2.63
C PHE A 57 8.81 18.28 -1.17
N ARG A 58 9.34 19.10 -0.26
CA ARG A 58 9.41 18.79 1.17
C ARG A 58 8.59 19.76 1.99
N GLY A 59 7.60 19.27 2.72
CA GLY A 59 6.87 20.04 3.72
C GLY A 59 7.71 20.32 4.96
N ALA A 60 7.26 21.25 5.81
CA ALA A 60 7.96 21.62 7.03
C ALA A 60 7.84 20.57 8.17
N GLY A 61 7.15 19.46 7.91
CA GLY A 61 6.83 18.42 8.89
C GLY A 61 5.46 17.82 8.58
N THR A 62 5.21 16.61 9.09
CA THR A 62 3.91 15.95 8.97
C THR A 62 2.81 16.82 9.64
N GLY A 63 1.76 17.13 8.89
CA GLY A 63 0.62 17.93 9.36
C GLY A 63 0.77 19.47 9.27
N SER A 64 2.00 20.01 9.23
CA SER A 64 2.19 21.47 9.14
C SER A 64 1.91 22.03 7.74
N THR A 65 2.15 21.21 6.72
CA THR A 65 1.94 21.56 5.32
C THR A 65 0.81 20.70 4.77
N ARG A 66 -0.37 21.31 4.57
CA ARG A 66 -1.57 20.64 4.05
C ARG A 66 -1.78 20.95 2.58
N VAL A 67 -2.04 19.93 1.79
CA VAL A 67 -2.34 20.02 0.36
C VAL A 67 -3.70 19.38 0.11
N GLY A 68 -4.55 20.02 -0.68
CA GLY A 68 -5.86 19.46 -1.05
C GLY A 68 -5.73 18.10 -1.77
N GLN A 69 -5.53 18.16 -3.07
CA GLN A 69 -5.20 17.01 -3.93
C GLN A 69 -3.78 17.18 -4.50
N LEU A 70 -3.10 16.07 -4.77
CA LEU A 70 -1.83 16.02 -5.49
C LEU A 70 -1.99 15.14 -6.74
N ASP A 71 -2.03 15.74 -7.94
CA ASP A 71 -2.09 15.03 -9.23
C ASP A 71 -0.75 15.22 -9.97
N VAL A 72 0.02 14.15 -10.14
CA VAL A 72 1.40 14.19 -10.62
C VAL A 72 1.47 13.57 -12.01
N GLU A 73 1.89 14.36 -13.00
CA GLU A 73 2.08 13.95 -14.40
C GLU A 73 3.54 14.11 -14.88
N VAL A 74 4.46 14.48 -13.97
CA VAL A 74 5.89 14.69 -14.24
C VAL A 74 6.72 13.57 -13.62
N PRO A 75 7.72 13.02 -14.33
CA PRO A 75 8.58 11.96 -13.79
C PRO A 75 9.58 12.51 -12.77
N GLU A 76 10.24 11.59 -12.06
CA GLU A 76 11.37 11.87 -11.15
C GLU A 76 11.03 13.01 -10.16
N THR A 77 9.97 12.82 -9.39
CA THR A 77 9.62 13.71 -8.28
C THR A 77 9.51 12.96 -6.97
N THR A 78 9.85 13.63 -5.88
CA THR A 78 9.62 13.10 -4.53
C THR A 78 8.75 14.07 -3.75
N PHE A 79 7.76 13.56 -3.06
CA PHE A 79 6.91 14.31 -2.14
C PHE A 79 7.11 13.78 -0.75
N ALA A 80 7.56 14.63 0.17
CA ALA A 80 7.89 14.22 1.53
C ALA A 80 7.33 15.13 2.61
N SER A 81 6.89 14.51 3.71
CA SER A 81 6.48 15.22 4.93
C SER A 81 5.33 16.21 4.69
N LEU A 82 4.31 15.77 3.96
CA LEU A 82 3.10 16.53 3.65
C LEU A 82 1.87 15.83 4.25
N GLN A 83 0.83 16.61 4.53
CA GLN A 83 -0.51 16.09 4.73
C GLN A 83 -1.34 16.34 3.46
N VAL A 84 -1.87 15.28 2.84
CA VAL A 84 -2.80 15.38 1.71
C VAL A 84 -4.21 15.12 2.22
N THR A 85 -5.15 16.03 1.97
CA THR A 85 -6.48 15.99 2.58
C THR A 85 -7.57 15.42 1.67
N SER A 86 -7.20 14.94 0.48
CA SER A 86 -8.15 14.36 -0.48
C SER A 86 -7.54 13.18 -1.24
N GLU A 87 -6.64 13.43 -2.19
CA GLU A 87 -6.22 12.36 -3.10
C GLU A 87 -4.81 12.61 -3.61
N VAL A 88 -4.04 11.53 -3.76
CA VAL A 88 -2.78 11.51 -4.47
C VAL A 88 -2.94 10.63 -5.72
N ARG A 89 -2.66 11.19 -6.90
CA ARG A 89 -2.60 10.42 -8.15
C ARG A 89 -1.21 10.54 -8.75
N VAL A 90 -0.54 9.41 -8.91
CA VAL A 90 0.70 9.29 -9.67
C VAL A 90 0.34 8.74 -11.04
N ARG A 91 0.16 9.61 -12.02
CA ARG A 91 -0.28 9.25 -13.38
C ARG A 91 0.81 8.50 -14.12
N ARG A 92 0.44 7.72 -15.14
CA ARG A 92 1.37 6.93 -15.97
C ARG A 92 2.63 7.67 -16.44
N THR A 93 2.54 8.97 -16.71
CA THR A 93 3.67 9.80 -17.16
C THR A 93 4.66 10.20 -16.05
N ALA A 94 4.32 9.94 -14.78
CA ALA A 94 5.07 10.32 -13.60
C ALA A 94 5.98 9.20 -13.07
N SER A 95 6.64 8.47 -13.98
CA SER A 95 7.56 7.38 -13.59
C SER A 95 8.66 7.87 -12.64
N GLY A 96 9.04 7.04 -11.68
CA GLY A 96 10.05 7.39 -10.67
C GLY A 96 9.52 8.24 -9.51
N THR A 97 8.21 8.50 -9.45
CA THR A 97 7.63 9.30 -8.37
C THR A 97 7.66 8.57 -7.03
N THR A 98 8.23 9.21 -6.01
CA THR A 98 8.24 8.70 -4.64
C THR A 98 7.37 9.54 -3.72
N LEU A 99 6.48 8.89 -2.98
CA LEU A 99 5.64 9.45 -1.93
C LEU A 99 6.19 8.94 -0.60
N SER A 100 6.76 9.79 0.25
CA SER A 100 7.44 9.36 1.48
C SER A 100 7.00 10.15 2.71
N MET A 101 6.79 9.48 3.85
CA MET A 101 6.37 10.13 5.10
C MET A 101 5.15 11.05 4.90
N LEU A 102 4.18 10.61 4.11
CA LEU A 102 2.95 11.34 3.89
C LEU A 102 1.90 10.97 4.93
N GLN A 103 1.02 11.91 5.24
CA GLN A 103 -0.25 11.65 5.89
C GLN A 103 -1.38 11.93 4.88
N VAL A 104 -1.98 10.88 4.34
CA VAL A 104 -3.04 10.99 3.34
C VAL A 104 -4.36 10.68 4.02
N ASN A 105 -5.18 11.72 4.20
CA ASN A 105 -6.58 11.59 4.59
C ASN A 105 -7.41 11.48 3.31
N GLY A 106 -7.18 10.39 2.59
CA GLY A 106 -7.95 9.99 1.43
C GLY A 106 -7.26 8.89 0.63
N ILE A 107 -7.28 8.96 -0.70
CA ILE A 107 -6.84 7.82 -1.55
C ILE A 107 -5.50 8.06 -2.24
N VAL A 108 -4.79 6.98 -2.55
CA VAL A 108 -3.56 6.97 -3.35
C VAL A 108 -3.72 6.06 -4.57
N ASP A 109 -3.65 6.64 -5.75
CA ASP A 109 -3.61 5.93 -7.03
C ASP A 109 -2.16 5.90 -7.57
N LEU A 110 -1.62 4.69 -7.76
CA LEU A 110 -0.32 4.44 -8.38
C LEU A 110 -0.54 3.86 -9.78
N GLU A 111 -0.40 4.70 -10.80
CA GLU A 111 -0.55 4.32 -12.22
C GLU A 111 0.79 4.30 -12.97
N ALA A 112 1.90 4.71 -12.35
CA ALA A 112 3.19 4.92 -13.01
C ALA A 112 4.23 3.87 -12.64
N ASP A 113 5.12 3.59 -13.59
CA ASP A 113 6.26 2.70 -13.37
C ASP A 113 7.27 3.29 -12.39
N ARG A 114 7.96 2.43 -11.63
CA ARG A 114 8.99 2.82 -10.66
C ARG A 114 8.48 3.83 -9.63
N SER A 115 7.17 3.80 -9.34
CA SER A 115 6.56 4.63 -8.31
C SER A 115 6.65 3.96 -6.94
N ALA A 116 6.72 4.76 -5.88
CA ALA A 116 6.85 4.26 -4.53
C ALA A 116 5.98 5.01 -3.53
N LEU A 117 5.37 4.28 -2.59
CA LEU A 117 4.71 4.78 -1.39
C LEU A 117 5.45 4.22 -0.16
N LEU A 118 6.11 5.10 0.57
CA LEU A 118 7.09 4.75 1.60
C LEU A 118 6.74 5.42 2.94
N ASP A 119 6.80 4.66 4.03
CA ASP A 119 6.76 5.15 5.41
C ASP A 119 5.61 6.14 5.67
N SER A 120 4.47 5.93 5.00
CA SER A 120 3.34 6.85 4.96
C SER A 120 2.13 6.29 5.72
N ARG A 121 1.22 7.19 6.07
CA ARG A 121 -0.08 6.86 6.66
C ARG A 121 -1.18 7.20 5.68
N VAL A 122 -2.07 6.25 5.38
CA VAL A 122 -3.19 6.45 4.46
C VAL A 122 -4.48 6.01 5.13
N ALA A 123 -5.43 6.93 5.27
CA ALA A 123 -6.77 6.67 5.78
C ALA A 123 -7.80 7.20 4.75
N PRO A 124 -8.47 6.32 3.98
CA PRO A 124 -9.41 6.74 2.96
C PRO A 124 -10.72 7.30 3.56
N PRO A 125 -11.49 8.08 2.79
CA PRO A 125 -12.88 8.33 3.15
C PRO A 125 -13.70 7.03 3.10
N ALA A 126 -14.93 7.09 3.58
CA ALA A 126 -15.83 5.95 3.48
C ALA A 126 -16.05 5.50 2.02
N ASP A 127 -16.25 4.20 1.84
CA ASP A 127 -16.63 3.58 0.56
C ASP A 127 -15.58 3.73 -0.57
N ARG A 128 -14.30 3.84 -0.21
CA ARG A 128 -13.17 3.99 -1.13
C ARG A 128 -11.95 3.20 -0.68
N ASP A 129 -11.26 2.57 -1.62
CA ASP A 129 -9.98 1.89 -1.35
C ASP A 129 -8.88 2.89 -1.01
N ALA A 130 -8.02 2.54 -0.07
CA ALA A 130 -6.96 3.43 0.40
C ALA A 130 -5.84 3.59 -0.63
N VAL A 131 -5.32 2.48 -1.15
CA VAL A 131 -4.25 2.45 -2.15
C VAL A 131 -4.67 1.55 -3.31
N GLN A 132 -4.54 2.06 -4.53
CA GLN A 132 -4.80 1.31 -5.75
C GLN A 132 -3.56 1.27 -6.64
N VAL A 133 -3.20 0.08 -7.12
CA VAL A 133 -2.20 -0.11 -8.17
C VAL A 133 -2.91 -0.61 -9.43
N ARG A 134 -2.81 0.16 -10.51
CA ARG A 134 -3.58 -0.07 -11.73
C ARG A 134 -2.87 0.49 -12.96
N SER A 135 -3.51 0.32 -14.12
CA SER A 135 -3.04 0.86 -15.41
C SER A 135 -1.70 0.29 -15.90
N GLY A 136 -1.32 -0.90 -15.45
CA GLY A 136 -0.12 -1.58 -15.92
C GLY A 136 1.17 -1.06 -15.30
N ALA A 137 1.08 -0.39 -14.15
CA ALA A 137 2.25 0.10 -13.43
C ALA A 137 3.23 -1.04 -13.11
N ALA A 138 4.50 -0.82 -13.42
CA ALA A 138 5.57 -1.79 -13.19
C ALA A 138 6.61 -1.29 -12.18
N ASP A 139 7.29 -2.21 -11.49
CA ASP A 139 8.37 -1.88 -10.53
C ASP A 139 7.89 -0.95 -9.39
N VAL A 140 6.67 -1.18 -8.90
CA VAL A 140 6.05 -0.37 -7.84
C VAL A 140 6.45 -0.88 -6.46
N ALA A 141 6.69 0.03 -5.52
CA ALA A 141 6.98 -0.31 -4.13
C ALA A 141 5.97 0.32 -3.15
N ILE A 142 5.36 -0.49 -2.30
CA ILE A 142 4.53 -0.07 -1.16
C ILE A 142 5.21 -0.62 0.09
N ARG A 143 5.93 0.24 0.83
CA ARG A 143 6.79 -0.21 1.94
C ARG A 143 6.66 0.61 3.23
N GLY A 144 6.61 -0.07 4.37
CA GLY A 144 6.69 0.58 5.68
C GLY A 144 5.47 1.43 6.05
N ASN A 145 4.35 1.27 5.34
CA ASN A 145 3.19 2.13 5.50
C ASN A 145 2.24 1.62 6.59
N VAL A 146 1.41 2.52 7.11
CA VAL A 146 0.23 2.20 7.92
C VAL A 146 -1.01 2.62 7.13
N ILE A 147 -1.76 1.65 6.64
CA ILE A 147 -2.87 1.85 5.70
C ILE A 147 -4.17 1.36 6.35
N GLY A 148 -5.13 2.26 6.49
CA GLY A 148 -6.37 2.09 7.24
C GLY A 148 -6.55 3.17 8.33
N PRO A 149 -7.72 3.20 9.01
CA PRO A 149 -8.91 2.38 8.73
C PRO A 149 -9.64 2.85 7.46
N GLY A 150 -10.36 1.94 6.81
CA GLY A 150 -11.22 2.22 5.65
C GLY A 150 -12.67 1.91 5.97
N PRO A 151 -13.49 2.91 6.37
CA PRO A 151 -14.88 2.67 6.73
C PRO A 151 -15.76 2.43 5.51
N ARG A 152 -16.88 1.74 5.71
CA ARG A 152 -17.91 1.51 4.69
C ARG A 152 -19.25 2.00 5.19
N THR A 153 -19.95 2.77 4.35
CA THR A 153 -21.30 3.26 4.60
C THR A 153 -22.30 2.76 3.55
N GLY A 154 -21.82 2.22 2.43
CA GLY A 154 -22.63 1.76 1.31
C GLY A 154 -22.32 0.34 0.85
N ALA A 155 -22.54 0.09 -0.44
CA ALA A 155 -22.34 -1.22 -1.07
C ALA A 155 -20.93 -1.42 -1.66
N ASN A 156 -20.13 -0.34 -1.75
CA ASN A 156 -18.81 -0.38 -2.37
C ASN A 156 -17.83 -1.22 -1.55
N HIS A 157 -16.89 -1.83 -2.26
CA HIS A 157 -15.74 -2.45 -1.62
C HIS A 157 -14.83 -1.34 -1.04
N VAL A 158 -14.16 -1.68 0.06
CA VAL A 158 -13.22 -0.81 0.75
C VAL A 158 -12.01 -1.64 1.14
N ASP A 159 -11.00 -1.55 0.28
CA ASP A 159 -9.74 -2.26 0.43
C ASP A 159 -8.63 -1.35 0.96
N CYS A 160 -7.74 -1.88 1.80
CA CYS A 160 -6.55 -1.11 2.16
C CYS A 160 -5.60 -1.03 0.96
N VAL A 161 -5.36 -2.15 0.27
CA VAL A 161 -4.59 -2.18 -0.98
C VAL A 161 -5.32 -3.05 -2.00
N GLN A 162 -5.66 -2.46 -3.15
CA GLN A 162 -6.20 -3.18 -4.29
C GLN A 162 -5.24 -3.13 -5.48
N VAL A 163 -4.99 -4.29 -6.10
CA VAL A 163 -4.14 -4.43 -7.29
C VAL A 163 -4.94 -5.07 -8.40
N SER A 164 -5.17 -4.31 -9.48
CA SER A 164 -6.00 -4.74 -10.61
C SER A 164 -5.25 -4.95 -11.92
N TRP A 165 -4.03 -4.41 -12.03
CA TRP A 165 -3.14 -4.54 -13.19
C TRP A 165 -1.75 -3.98 -12.83
N ALA A 166 -0.75 -4.84 -12.64
CA ALA A 166 0.61 -4.45 -12.26
C ALA A 166 1.66 -5.54 -12.55
N SER A 167 2.93 -5.16 -12.64
CA SER A 167 4.03 -6.13 -12.66
C SER A 167 5.21 -5.75 -11.77
N ARG A 168 5.96 -6.74 -11.26
CA ARG A 168 7.14 -6.51 -10.39
C ARG A 168 6.79 -5.61 -9.18
N LEU A 169 5.67 -5.91 -8.54
CA LEU A 169 5.13 -5.13 -7.42
C LEU A 169 5.67 -5.67 -6.10
N GLN A 170 6.12 -4.78 -5.22
CA GLN A 170 6.58 -5.12 -3.87
C GLN A 170 5.67 -4.47 -2.82
N ILE A 171 5.04 -5.28 -1.98
CA ILE A 171 4.24 -4.86 -0.82
C ILE A 171 4.94 -5.40 0.42
N THR A 172 5.72 -4.55 1.11
CA THR A 172 6.65 -5.02 2.15
C THR A 172 6.60 -4.23 3.45
N GLY A 173 6.60 -4.93 4.60
CA GLY A 173 6.71 -4.28 5.91
C GLY A 173 5.57 -3.30 6.24
N ASN A 174 4.38 -3.46 5.65
CA ASN A 174 3.24 -2.58 5.90
C ASN A 174 2.37 -3.12 7.05
N THR A 175 1.63 -2.21 7.69
CA THR A 175 0.48 -2.53 8.54
C THR A 175 -0.80 -2.16 7.79
N LEU A 176 -1.62 -3.15 7.45
CA LEU A 176 -2.90 -3.01 6.76
C LEU A 176 -4.01 -3.39 7.75
N TYR A 177 -4.94 -2.48 8.03
CA TYR A 177 -5.86 -2.69 9.14
C TYR A 177 -7.22 -2.02 8.95
N ARG A 178 -8.27 -2.67 9.48
CA ARG A 178 -9.64 -2.13 9.57
C ARG A 178 -10.18 -1.53 8.26
N CYS A 179 -9.85 -2.14 7.12
CA CYS A 179 -10.57 -1.89 5.88
C CYS A 179 -11.81 -2.78 5.82
N ALA A 180 -12.94 -2.22 5.40
CA ALA A 180 -14.24 -2.84 5.61
C ALA A 180 -14.55 -4.04 4.69
N THR A 181 -13.74 -4.29 3.66
CA THR A 181 -13.93 -5.43 2.72
C THR A 181 -12.72 -6.35 2.73
N GLN A 182 -11.54 -5.88 2.28
CA GLN A 182 -10.26 -6.60 2.43
C GLN A 182 -9.13 -5.68 2.87
N SER A 183 -8.08 -6.23 3.47
CA SER A 183 -6.85 -5.45 3.68
C SER A 183 -5.91 -5.54 2.47
N LEU A 184 -5.83 -6.69 1.81
CA LEU A 184 -5.06 -6.83 0.59
C LEU A 184 -5.85 -7.65 -0.44
N HIS A 185 -6.08 -7.08 -1.61
CA HIS A 185 -6.83 -7.72 -2.69
C HIS A 185 -6.01 -7.69 -3.99
N LEU A 186 -5.49 -8.85 -4.40
CA LEU A 186 -4.84 -9.04 -5.69
C LEU A 186 -5.81 -9.76 -6.63
N LYS A 187 -6.32 -9.05 -7.64
CA LYS A 187 -7.28 -9.61 -8.60
C LYS A 187 -7.14 -8.93 -9.96
N PRO A 188 -6.79 -9.65 -11.03
CA PRO A 188 -6.43 -9.06 -12.32
C PRO A 188 -7.70 -8.68 -13.11
N ASP A 189 -8.49 -7.72 -12.61
CA ASP A 189 -9.76 -7.29 -13.22
C ASP A 189 -9.56 -6.40 -14.47
N ARG A 190 -8.38 -5.80 -14.64
CA ARG A 190 -8.11 -4.78 -15.68
C ARG A 190 -6.90 -5.06 -16.55
N GLY A 191 -6.10 -6.05 -16.17
CA GLY A 191 -4.88 -6.47 -16.85
C GLY A 191 -4.09 -7.41 -15.95
N ASP A 192 -2.97 -7.91 -16.46
CA ASP A 192 -2.24 -8.96 -15.77
C ASP A 192 -1.65 -8.50 -14.43
N VAL A 193 -1.56 -9.41 -13.46
CA VAL A 193 -0.90 -9.22 -12.17
C VAL A 193 0.22 -10.25 -12.05
N VAL A 194 1.47 -9.82 -12.28
CA VAL A 194 2.61 -10.74 -12.48
C VAL A 194 3.82 -10.33 -11.64
N ASP A 195 4.49 -11.31 -11.03
CA ASP A 195 5.68 -11.09 -10.18
C ASP A 195 5.38 -10.11 -9.05
N VAL A 196 4.61 -10.59 -8.07
CA VAL A 196 4.23 -9.79 -6.90
C VAL A 196 4.87 -10.39 -5.66
N LEU A 197 5.60 -9.58 -4.92
CA LEU A 197 6.15 -9.93 -3.61
C LEU A 197 5.33 -9.26 -2.50
N VAL A 198 4.72 -10.08 -1.65
CA VAL A 198 4.06 -9.66 -0.41
C VAL A 198 4.87 -10.19 0.76
N GLN A 199 5.62 -9.33 1.45
CA GLN A 199 6.59 -9.79 2.46
C GLN A 199 6.58 -8.99 3.77
N GLY A 200 6.56 -9.70 4.90
CA GLY A 200 6.77 -9.09 6.21
C GLY A 200 5.68 -8.10 6.62
N ASN A 201 4.46 -8.23 6.09
CA ASN A 201 3.35 -7.34 6.42
C ASN A 201 2.57 -7.85 7.64
N ALA A 202 1.99 -6.92 8.39
CA ALA A 202 0.94 -7.16 9.38
C ALA A 202 -0.41 -6.84 8.73
N ILE A 203 -1.24 -7.86 8.49
CA ILE A 203 -2.49 -7.75 7.74
C ILE A 203 -3.64 -8.17 8.64
N GLN A 204 -4.49 -7.22 9.02
CA GLN A 204 -5.70 -7.49 9.80
C GLN A 204 -6.93 -7.50 8.87
N GLY A 205 -7.81 -8.47 9.02
CA GLY A 205 -9.12 -8.47 8.36
C GLY A 205 -10.00 -7.34 8.86
N CYS A 206 -11.16 -7.17 8.23
CA CYS A 206 -12.14 -6.20 8.69
C CYS A 206 -12.55 -6.46 10.15
N VAL A 207 -12.60 -5.39 10.94
CA VAL A 207 -13.17 -5.44 12.28
C VAL A 207 -14.15 -4.27 12.40
N PRO A 208 -15.43 -4.51 12.76
CA PRO A 208 -16.02 -5.82 13.09
C PRO A 208 -16.22 -6.73 11.86
N ARG A 209 -16.37 -8.03 12.13
CA ARG A 209 -16.76 -9.02 11.11
C ARG A 209 -18.12 -8.66 10.53
N SER A 210 -18.25 -8.76 9.21
CA SER A 210 -19.50 -8.51 8.50
C SER A 210 -19.55 -9.30 7.19
N ASP A 211 -20.75 -9.45 6.63
CA ASP A 211 -20.96 -10.08 5.32
C ASP A 211 -20.26 -9.32 4.20
N ALA A 212 -20.19 -7.98 4.31
CA ALA A 212 -19.45 -7.13 3.39
C ALA A 212 -17.96 -7.48 3.32
N CYS A 213 -17.43 -8.13 4.34
CA CYS A 213 -16.06 -8.61 4.41
C CYS A 213 -15.98 -10.14 4.28
N ASN A 214 -16.98 -10.76 3.64
CA ASN A 214 -17.05 -12.19 3.45
C ASN A 214 -16.80 -12.97 4.76
N GLY A 215 -17.34 -12.46 5.86
CA GLY A 215 -17.25 -13.06 7.19
C GLY A 215 -16.01 -12.72 8.01
N TYR A 216 -14.83 -12.44 7.41
CA TYR A 216 -13.63 -11.89 8.10
C TYR A 216 -12.41 -11.68 7.20
N ASN A 217 -12.58 -11.43 5.90
CA ASN A 217 -11.51 -11.53 4.93
C ASN A 217 -10.40 -10.48 5.12
N ALA A 218 -9.14 -10.91 5.03
CA ALA A 218 -7.96 -10.08 5.19
C ALA A 218 -7.14 -9.99 3.91
N PHE A 219 -6.90 -11.14 3.26
CA PHE A 219 -5.97 -11.23 2.14
C PHE A 219 -6.50 -12.17 1.06
N ASP A 220 -6.72 -11.60 -0.13
CA ASP A 220 -7.16 -12.27 -1.33
C ASP A 220 -6.07 -12.28 -2.42
N VAL A 221 -5.91 -13.45 -3.04
CA VAL A 221 -5.28 -13.64 -4.34
C VAL A 221 -6.27 -14.41 -5.22
N ARG A 222 -6.88 -13.71 -6.18
CA ARG A 222 -8.01 -14.24 -6.95
C ARG A 222 -7.71 -14.18 -8.45
N THR A 223 -8.13 -15.22 -9.15
CA THR A 223 -8.22 -15.23 -10.61
C THR A 223 -9.36 -14.34 -11.08
N ALA A 224 -9.24 -13.82 -12.31
CA ALA A 224 -10.26 -12.99 -12.93
C ALA A 224 -10.12 -13.03 -14.47
N GLY A 225 -10.52 -11.95 -15.16
CA GLY A 225 -10.51 -11.88 -16.62
C GLY A 225 -9.13 -11.80 -17.28
N HIS A 226 -8.04 -11.72 -16.50
CA HIS A 226 -6.66 -11.61 -16.97
C HIS A 226 -5.72 -12.51 -16.17
N ASP A 227 -4.46 -12.64 -16.61
CA ASP A 227 -3.50 -13.54 -15.98
C ASP A 227 -3.07 -13.04 -14.59
N ILE A 228 -2.97 -13.97 -13.64
CA ILE A 228 -2.28 -13.77 -12.37
C ILE A 228 -1.29 -14.92 -12.19
N ARG A 229 -0.03 -14.60 -11.89
CA ARG A 229 1.04 -15.59 -11.68
C ARG A 229 2.24 -15.02 -10.94
N ASP A 230 3.10 -15.93 -10.46
CA ASP A 230 4.37 -15.62 -9.81
C ASP A 230 4.18 -14.74 -8.56
N ILE A 231 3.20 -15.12 -7.73
CA ILE A 231 2.88 -14.41 -6.48
C ILE A 231 3.64 -15.05 -5.33
N ARG A 232 4.45 -14.27 -4.62
CA ARG A 232 5.25 -14.73 -3.48
C ARG A 232 4.77 -14.06 -2.20
N VAL A 233 4.27 -14.85 -1.27
CA VAL A 233 3.76 -14.41 0.03
C VAL A 233 4.66 -14.96 1.13
N ILE A 234 5.51 -14.11 1.71
CA ILE A 234 6.61 -14.55 2.57
C ILE A 234 6.62 -13.83 3.91
N GLY A 235 6.63 -14.56 5.03
CA GLY A 235 6.90 -13.96 6.34
C GLY A 235 5.83 -12.98 6.82
N ASN A 236 4.59 -13.08 6.32
CA ASN A 236 3.51 -12.18 6.72
C ASN A 236 2.81 -12.70 7.97
N THR A 237 2.25 -11.77 8.75
CA THR A 237 1.32 -12.08 9.82
C THR A 237 -0.07 -11.63 9.41
N VAL A 238 -1.01 -12.58 9.33
CA VAL A 238 -2.38 -12.35 8.87
C VAL A 238 -3.37 -12.72 9.96
N HIS A 239 -4.15 -11.74 10.38
CA HIS A 239 -5.29 -11.92 11.25
C HIS A 239 -6.58 -11.68 10.46
N GLY A 240 -7.05 -12.69 9.73
CA GLY A 240 -8.37 -12.75 9.12
C GLY A 240 -8.46 -13.90 8.12
N GLY A 241 -9.61 -14.03 7.47
CA GLY A 241 -9.79 -14.98 6.37
C GLY A 241 -8.76 -14.73 5.27
N VAL A 242 -8.31 -15.81 4.64
CA VAL A 242 -7.42 -15.76 3.48
C VAL A 242 -8.04 -16.56 2.35
N THR A 243 -8.05 -16.00 1.15
CA THR A 243 -8.53 -16.70 -0.05
C THR A 243 -7.47 -16.65 -1.13
N PHE A 244 -6.92 -17.81 -1.49
CA PHE A 244 -5.99 -17.93 -2.60
C PHE A 244 -6.54 -18.92 -3.62
N ASP A 245 -6.74 -18.46 -4.85
CA ASP A 245 -7.05 -19.35 -5.98
C ASP A 245 -5.79 -20.13 -6.41
N ASP A 246 -5.96 -21.15 -7.26
CA ASP A 246 -4.85 -21.89 -7.86
C ASP A 246 -4.13 -21.02 -8.91
N VAL A 247 -3.07 -20.34 -8.46
CA VAL A 247 -2.31 -19.36 -9.24
C VAL A 247 -0.95 -19.97 -9.62
N PRO A 248 -0.58 -20.01 -10.92
CA PRO A 248 0.73 -20.49 -11.35
C PRO A 248 1.88 -19.74 -10.68
N GLY A 249 2.84 -20.48 -10.12
CA GLY A 249 3.99 -19.90 -9.44
C GLY A 249 3.68 -19.27 -8.07
N LEU A 250 2.50 -19.52 -7.49
CA LEU A 250 2.20 -19.12 -6.12
C LEU A 250 3.17 -19.78 -5.13
N VAL A 251 3.80 -18.97 -4.29
CA VAL A 251 4.66 -19.41 -3.19
C VAL A 251 4.13 -18.82 -1.89
N LEU A 252 3.82 -19.70 -0.93
CA LEU A 252 3.44 -19.30 0.43
C LEU A 252 4.51 -19.81 1.39
N GLN A 253 5.28 -18.92 2.01
CA GLN A 253 6.38 -19.34 2.87
C GLN A 253 6.46 -18.58 4.18
N ARG A 254 6.64 -19.30 5.30
CA ARG A 254 6.91 -18.70 6.63
C ARG A 254 5.86 -17.70 7.11
N ASN A 255 4.61 -17.85 6.70
CA ASN A 255 3.52 -16.99 7.13
C ASN A 255 2.88 -17.49 8.42
N LEU A 256 2.34 -16.55 9.19
CA LEU A 256 1.53 -16.80 10.37
C LEU A 256 0.10 -16.34 10.07
N MET A 257 -0.85 -17.28 9.93
CA MET A 257 -2.22 -16.98 9.54
C MET A 257 -3.21 -17.63 10.51
N ASN A 258 -4.25 -16.91 10.92
CA ASN A 258 -5.30 -17.46 11.79
C ASN A 258 -6.25 -18.42 11.04
N ASP A 259 -6.41 -18.26 9.72
CA ASP A 259 -7.21 -19.11 8.85
C ASP A 259 -6.33 -19.85 7.82
N HIS A 260 -6.80 -20.99 7.32
CA HIS A 260 -6.06 -21.84 6.39
C HIS A 260 -6.62 -21.72 4.96
N PRO A 261 -5.81 -21.33 3.96
CA PRO A 261 -6.27 -21.06 2.60
C PRO A 261 -6.54 -22.34 1.76
N GLY A 262 -6.78 -23.48 2.41
CA GLY A 262 -6.75 -24.80 1.76
C GLY A 262 -5.34 -25.33 1.41
N CYS A 263 -5.28 -26.50 0.78
CA CYS A 263 -4.03 -27.24 0.52
C CYS A 263 -3.35 -26.82 -0.77
N LEU A 264 -2.69 -25.67 -0.71
CA LEU A 264 -2.03 -25.08 -1.85
C LEU A 264 -0.64 -25.70 -2.06
N VAL A 265 -0.34 -26.02 -3.32
CA VAL A 265 0.99 -26.44 -3.75
C VAL A 265 1.96 -25.26 -3.57
N GLY A 266 3.17 -25.52 -3.09
CA GLY A 266 4.18 -24.47 -2.83
C GLY A 266 4.07 -23.79 -1.46
N SER A 267 3.19 -24.27 -0.58
CA SER A 267 3.10 -23.84 0.81
C SER A 267 4.16 -24.54 1.68
N THR A 268 5.07 -23.78 2.29
CA THR A 268 6.16 -24.30 3.15
C THR A 268 6.33 -23.47 4.42
N ASP A 269 6.63 -24.11 5.55
CA ASP A 269 6.95 -23.46 6.84
C ASP A 269 5.88 -22.47 7.36
N ASN A 270 4.62 -22.61 6.92
CA ASN A 270 3.53 -21.74 7.37
C ASN A 270 2.91 -22.29 8.67
N VAL A 271 2.45 -21.37 9.51
CA VAL A 271 1.68 -21.67 10.72
C VAL A 271 0.26 -21.19 10.52
N PHE A 272 -0.68 -22.14 10.58
CA PHE A 272 -2.11 -21.88 10.45
C PHE A 272 -2.83 -22.13 11.77
N GLY A 273 -3.80 -21.27 12.10
CA GLY A 273 -4.58 -21.37 13.34
C GLY A 273 -5.77 -22.34 13.29
N ARG A 274 -6.36 -22.60 12.13
CA ARG A 274 -7.50 -23.53 11.93
C ARG A 274 -7.49 -24.10 10.52
N GLY A 275 -7.89 -25.36 10.38
CA GLY A 275 -7.83 -26.09 9.12
C GLY A 275 -6.39 -26.50 8.84
N GLY A 276 -6.17 -27.78 8.58
CA GLY A 276 -4.86 -28.29 8.19
C GLY A 276 -5.05 -29.13 6.95
N CYS A 277 -4.03 -29.15 6.11
CA CYS A 277 -3.85 -30.27 5.21
C CYS A 277 -3.44 -31.49 6.03
N ASP A 278 -3.88 -32.67 5.63
CA ASP A 278 -3.30 -33.94 6.08
C ASP A 278 -1.87 -34.13 5.50
N ARG A 279 -1.08 -33.05 5.41
CA ARG A 279 0.29 -33.05 4.92
C ARG A 279 1.23 -32.65 6.07
N PRO A 280 2.23 -33.50 6.40
CA PRO A 280 3.14 -33.25 7.53
C PRO A 280 4.01 -32.01 7.39
N GLU A 281 4.08 -31.41 6.21
CA GLU A 281 4.87 -30.21 5.89
C GLU A 281 4.15 -28.89 6.24
N ALA A 282 2.83 -28.92 6.47
CA ALA A 282 2.06 -27.77 6.94
C ALA A 282 1.96 -27.83 8.47
N ASN A 283 2.68 -26.94 9.16
CA ASN A 283 2.68 -26.88 10.62
C ASN A 283 1.34 -26.31 11.12
N ALA A 284 0.34 -27.17 11.26
CA ALA A 284 -0.95 -26.80 11.86
C ALA A 284 -0.79 -26.60 13.38
N VAL A 285 -1.11 -25.40 13.87
CA VAL A 285 -1.16 -25.09 15.31
C VAL A 285 -2.62 -24.88 15.68
N ARG A 286 -3.06 -25.39 16.84
CA ARG A 286 -4.48 -25.38 17.24
C ARG A 286 -5.14 -23.99 17.28
N SER A 287 -4.35 -22.93 17.47
CA SER A 287 -4.79 -21.54 17.31
C SER A 287 -3.61 -20.58 17.40
N VAL A 288 -3.49 -19.66 16.44
CA VAL A 288 -2.62 -18.48 16.57
C VAL A 288 -3.35 -17.40 17.36
N ARG A 289 -2.72 -16.85 18.39
CA ARG A 289 -3.20 -15.68 19.13
C ARG A 289 -2.25 -14.51 18.98
N PHE A 290 -2.79 -13.30 18.98
CA PHE A 290 -2.06 -12.05 18.82
C PHE A 290 -2.21 -11.16 20.05
N VAL A 291 -1.23 -10.29 20.29
CA VAL A 291 -1.15 -9.44 21.51
C VAL A 291 -2.34 -8.48 21.62
N ALA A 292 -2.61 -7.68 20.58
CA ALA A 292 -3.72 -6.73 20.58
C ALA A 292 -4.25 -6.56 19.16
N PRO A 293 -4.94 -7.58 18.62
CA PRO A 293 -5.34 -7.58 17.22
C PRO A 293 -6.35 -6.49 16.89
N ASP A 294 -7.13 -6.01 17.86
CA ASP A 294 -8.16 -4.98 17.65
C ASP A 294 -7.70 -3.55 18.01
N ALA A 295 -6.41 -3.37 18.33
CA ALA A 295 -5.82 -2.05 18.58
C ALA A 295 -5.72 -1.20 17.30
N ASP A 296 -5.43 0.08 17.45
CA ASP A 296 -5.30 1.05 16.36
C ASP A 296 -3.97 1.81 16.48
N PRO A 297 -2.94 1.47 15.68
CA PRO A 297 -2.86 0.31 14.77
C PRO A 297 -2.79 -1.04 15.53
N PRO A 298 -3.05 -2.17 14.86
CA PRO A 298 -3.06 -3.48 15.51
C PRO A 298 -1.67 -3.95 15.92
N ASP A 299 -1.58 -4.68 17.03
CA ASP A 299 -0.38 -5.43 17.42
C ASP A 299 -0.57 -6.92 17.10
N LEU A 300 -0.06 -7.31 15.94
CA LEU A 300 -0.12 -8.69 15.44
C LEU A 300 1.10 -9.52 15.84
N ARG A 301 1.86 -9.15 16.88
CA ARG A 301 2.87 -10.08 17.43
C ARG A 301 2.17 -11.32 17.99
N ALA A 302 2.72 -12.50 17.71
CA ALA A 302 2.21 -13.75 18.25
C ALA A 302 2.42 -13.80 19.78
N VAL A 303 1.42 -14.29 20.51
CA VAL A 303 1.56 -14.52 21.97
C VAL A 303 2.44 -15.78 22.18
N PRO A 304 3.49 -15.73 23.01
CA PRO A 304 4.43 -16.84 23.19
C PRO A 304 3.79 -18.18 23.61
N GLU A 305 2.66 -18.14 24.32
CA GLU A 305 1.93 -19.33 24.76
C GLU A 305 1.32 -20.16 23.61
N CYS A 306 1.34 -19.63 22.37
CA CYS A 306 0.97 -20.36 21.16
C CYS A 306 2.13 -21.17 20.55
N ALA A 307 3.33 -21.16 21.16
CA ALA A 307 4.49 -21.89 20.67
C ALA A 307 4.28 -23.41 20.81
N CYS A 308 3.92 -24.04 19.69
CA CYS A 308 4.18 -25.43 19.31
C CYS A 308 4.60 -26.38 20.45
N ALA A 309 3.71 -26.66 21.41
CA ALA A 309 3.87 -27.77 22.34
C ALA A 309 3.73 -29.07 21.54
N GLY A 310 4.79 -29.47 20.83
CA GLY A 310 4.78 -30.64 19.95
C GLY A 310 5.94 -30.76 18.97
N TYR A 311 6.64 -29.66 18.64
CA TYR A 311 7.82 -29.72 17.76
C TYR A 311 9.09 -29.51 18.58
N GLY A 312 9.71 -30.62 18.98
CA GLY A 312 11.06 -30.63 19.54
C GLY A 312 12.04 -30.06 18.51
N ALA A 313 12.97 -29.24 19.00
CA ALA A 313 14.14 -28.81 18.25
C ALA A 313 14.81 -30.04 17.59
N ARG A 314 14.87 -30.06 16.26
CA ARG A 314 15.78 -30.88 15.48
C ARG A 314 16.58 -29.95 14.58
#